data_AF-A0AAD4FF27-F1
#
_entry.id   AF-A0AAD4FF27-F1
#
_cell.length_a   1.000
_cell.length_b   1.000
_cell.length_c   1.000
_cell.angle_alpha   90.00
_cell.angle_beta   90.00
_cell.angle_gamma   90.00
#
_symmetry.space_group_name_H-M   'P 1'
#
loop_
_entity.id
_entity.type
_entity.pdbx_description
1 polymer ?
#
loop_
_entity_poly.entity_id
_entity_poly.type
_entity_poly.pdbx_seq_one_letter_code
_entity_poly.pdbx_strand_id
1 'polypeptide(L)'
;MTADHVRTTVGPRVYDTWNLHELLSRGMDFFVMLSSLAGVMGHRGQGNYGCGNNFQDEFASFRRNQSLPAMAVGIGYLLSVGFVAKHDKYVDHVKAMGLKVMHTSDLHVLLATAIEGPSKHQGQVMCGLPFNEHDDAWY
;
A
#
# COMPACT_ATOMS: atom_id res chain seq x y z
N MET A 1 -13.67 -18.11 3.32
CA MET A 1 -13.74 -17.02 2.32
C MET A 1 -14.76 -17.45 1.27
N THR A 2 -15.76 -16.63 0.95
CA THR A 2 -16.77 -16.90 -0.09
C THR A 2 -16.48 -16.09 -1.35
N ALA A 3 -17.16 -16.40 -2.46
CA ALA A 3 -17.07 -15.61 -3.69
C ALA A 3 -17.49 -14.14 -3.47
N ASP A 4 -18.54 -13.90 -2.67
CA ASP A 4 -18.97 -12.55 -2.32
C ASP A 4 -17.92 -11.79 -1.52
N HIS A 5 -17.22 -12.44 -0.58
CA HIS A 5 -16.10 -11.79 0.13
C HIS A 5 -14.97 -11.39 -0.81
N VAL A 6 -14.70 -12.18 -1.85
CA VAL A 6 -13.71 -11.83 -2.87
C VAL A 6 -14.20 -10.64 -3.69
N ARG A 7 -15.44 -10.69 -4.19
CA ARG A 7 -16.02 -9.61 -5.00
C ARG A 7 -16.03 -8.27 -4.28
N THR A 8 -16.44 -8.25 -3.01
CA THR A 8 -16.54 -7.01 -2.22
C THR A 8 -15.17 -6.42 -1.88
N THR A 9 -14.14 -7.24 -1.67
CA THR A 9 -12.80 -6.75 -1.28
C THR A 9 -11.89 -6.48 -2.47
N VAL A 10 -11.89 -7.36 -3.48
CA VAL A 10 -11.01 -7.26 -4.66
C VAL A 10 -11.63 -6.37 -5.71
N GLY A 11 -12.96 -6.41 -5.87
CA GLY A 11 -13.68 -5.69 -6.92
C GLY A 11 -13.32 -4.20 -7.01
N PRO A 12 -13.42 -3.43 -5.91
CA PRO A 12 -13.04 -2.02 -5.95
C PRO A 12 -11.57 -1.79 -6.33
N ARG A 13 -10.66 -2.64 -5.85
CA ARG A 13 -9.22 -2.49 -6.16
C ARG A 13 -8.88 -2.80 -7.61
N VAL A 14 -9.60 -3.73 -8.24
CA VAL A 14 -9.37 -4.12 -9.63
C VAL A 14 -10.17 -3.23 -10.58
N TYR A 15 -11.49 -3.25 -10.46
CA TYR A 15 -12.38 -2.58 -11.41
C TYR A 15 -12.28 -1.07 -11.30
N ASP A 16 -12.21 -0.49 -10.10
CA ASP A 16 -12.16 0.97 -9.99
C ASP A 16 -10.80 1.50 -10.44
N THR A 17 -9.70 0.82 -10.11
CA THR A 17 -8.37 1.16 -10.62
C THR A 17 -8.32 1.10 -12.15
N TRP A 18 -8.91 0.07 -12.75
CA TRP A 18 -8.99 -0.07 -14.21
C TRP A 18 -9.85 1.04 -14.83
N ASN A 19 -11.01 1.33 -14.23
CA ASN A 19 -11.89 2.40 -14.67
C ASN A 19 -11.17 3.76 -14.62
N LEU A 20 -10.45 4.06 -13.53
CA LEU A 20 -9.64 5.27 -13.43
C LEU A 20 -8.53 5.30 -14.48
N HIS A 21 -7.95 4.15 -14.85
CA HIS A 21 -6.94 4.09 -15.89
C HIS A 21 -7.47 4.45 -17.27
N GLU A 22 -8.64 3.93 -17.62
CA GLU A 22 -9.28 4.16 -18.92
C GLU A 22 -9.90 5.56 -19.03
N LEU A 23 -10.49 6.07 -17.94
CA LEU A 23 -11.28 7.30 -17.98
C LEU A 23 -10.48 8.57 -17.72
N LEU A 24 -9.37 8.50 -16.98
CA LEU A 24 -8.57 9.68 -16.66
C LEU A 24 -7.57 10.01 -17.78
N SER A 25 -7.22 11.30 -17.89
CA SER A 25 -6.27 11.80 -18.88
C SER A 25 -4.93 11.06 -18.83
N ARG A 26 -4.35 10.74 -19.99
CA ARG A 26 -2.99 10.18 -20.07
C ARG A 26 -1.90 11.18 -19.69
N GLY A 27 -2.20 12.48 -19.65
CA GLY A 27 -1.28 13.55 -19.28
C GLY A 27 -1.31 13.96 -17.80
N MET A 28 -1.75 13.09 -16.90
CA MET A 28 -1.68 13.35 -15.45
C MET A 28 -0.23 13.38 -14.97
N ASP A 29 0.07 14.23 -13.98
CA ASP A 29 1.39 14.28 -13.36
C ASP A 29 1.68 13.04 -12.50
N PHE A 30 0.65 12.44 -11.91
CA PHE A 30 0.75 11.27 -11.04
C PHE A 30 -0.47 10.35 -11.12
N PHE A 31 -0.28 9.09 -10.72
CA PHE A 31 -1.35 8.12 -10.48
C PHE A 31 -0.93 7.29 -9.25
N VAL A 32 -1.50 7.59 -8.09
CA VAL A 32 -1.07 7.00 -6.82
C VAL A 32 -2.13 6.02 -6.33
N MET A 33 -1.72 4.79 -6.04
CA MET A 33 -2.57 3.74 -5.49
C MET A 33 -2.13 3.41 -4.07
N LEU A 34 -3.09 3.34 -3.15
CA LEU A 34 -2.85 2.92 -1.78
C LEU A 34 -3.00 1.41 -1.67
N SER A 35 -1.85 0.73 -1.69
CA SER A 35 -1.72 -0.70 -1.44
C SER A 35 -1.46 -0.94 0.06
N SER A 36 -1.09 -2.16 0.41
CA SER A 36 -0.73 -2.56 1.77
C SER A 36 0.41 -3.55 1.75
N LEU A 37 1.23 -3.53 2.80
CA LEU A 37 2.27 -4.53 3.04
C LEU A 37 1.72 -5.97 2.97
N ALA A 38 0.44 -6.17 3.32
CA ALA A 38 -0.24 -7.46 3.24
C ALA A 38 -0.37 -8.01 1.79
N GLY A 39 -0.22 -7.18 0.75
CA GLY A 39 -0.17 -7.62 -0.64
C GLY A 39 1.08 -8.44 -0.96
N VAL A 40 2.21 -8.06 -0.37
CA VAL A 40 3.52 -8.69 -0.61
C VAL A 40 3.83 -9.77 0.43
N MET A 41 3.69 -9.46 1.72
CA MET A 41 4.06 -10.40 2.80
C MET A 41 2.96 -11.43 3.11
N GLY A 42 1.72 -11.15 2.70
CA GLY A 42 0.53 -11.90 3.08
C GLY A 42 0.14 -11.69 4.55
N HIS A 43 -1.14 -11.90 4.86
CA HIS A 43 -1.61 -11.91 6.25
C HIS A 43 -2.67 -12.99 6.44
N ARG A 44 -2.59 -13.73 7.56
CA ARG A 44 -3.49 -14.86 7.83
C ARG A 44 -4.94 -14.39 7.84
N GLY A 45 -5.81 -15.08 7.08
CA GLY A 45 -7.22 -14.72 6.96
C GLY A 45 -7.52 -13.54 6.02
N GLN A 46 -6.51 -12.92 5.40
CA GLN A 46 -6.64 -11.72 4.55
C GLN A 46 -6.27 -11.99 3.08
N GLY A 47 -6.49 -13.21 2.58
CA GLY A 47 -6.10 -13.60 1.22
C GLY A 47 -6.76 -12.77 0.12
N ASN A 48 -8.05 -12.46 0.24
CA ASN A 48 -8.76 -11.55 -0.67
C ASN A 48 -8.22 -10.12 -0.60
N TYR A 49 -7.91 -9.62 0.60
CA TYR A 49 -7.31 -8.29 0.78
C TYR A 49 -5.91 -8.23 0.15
N GLY A 50 -5.04 -9.20 0.44
CA GLY A 50 -3.71 -9.30 -0.15
C GLY A 50 -3.76 -9.35 -1.67
N CYS A 51 -4.65 -10.17 -2.25
CA CYS A 51 -4.83 -10.27 -3.69
C CYS A 51 -5.16 -8.92 -4.35
N GLY A 52 -6.11 -8.16 -3.79
CA GLY A 52 -6.46 -6.87 -4.35
C GLY A 52 -5.37 -5.80 -4.21
N ASN A 53 -4.58 -5.84 -3.13
CA ASN A 53 -3.42 -4.94 -2.96
C ASN A 53 -2.31 -5.30 -3.96
N ASN A 54 -2.00 -6.59 -4.10
CA ASN A 54 -0.99 -7.07 -5.05
C ASN A 54 -1.35 -6.73 -6.50
N PHE A 55 -2.65 -6.72 -6.85
CA PHE A 55 -3.09 -6.20 -8.15
C PHE A 55 -2.64 -4.74 -8.35
N GLN A 56 -2.83 -3.86 -7.37
CA GLN A 56 -2.45 -2.45 -7.49
C GLN A 56 -0.94 -2.25 -7.53
N ASP A 57 -0.19 -3.09 -6.79
CA ASP A 57 1.27 -3.14 -6.85
C ASP A 57 1.76 -3.45 -8.27
N GLU A 58 1.26 -4.52 -8.88
CA GLU A 58 1.60 -4.90 -10.26
C GLU A 58 1.02 -3.94 -11.30
N PHE A 59 -0.13 -3.33 -11.02
CA PHE A 59 -0.74 -2.35 -11.92
C PHE A 59 0.13 -1.11 -12.09
N ALA A 60 0.87 -0.71 -11.06
CA ALA A 60 1.84 0.40 -11.18
C ALA A 60 2.94 0.05 -12.19
N SER A 61 3.47 -1.18 -12.14
CA SER A 61 4.45 -1.68 -13.11
C SER A 61 3.87 -1.71 -14.53
N PHE A 62 2.66 -2.29 -14.68
CA PHE A 62 1.94 -2.33 -15.95
C PHE A 62 1.75 -0.94 -16.58
N ARG A 63 1.27 0.03 -15.79
CA ARG A 63 1.01 1.39 -16.26
C ARG A 63 2.31 2.12 -16.63
N ARG A 64 3.39 1.92 -15.87
CA ARG A 64 4.73 2.46 -16.18
C ARG A 64 5.34 1.88 -17.46
N ASN A 65 5.09 0.61 -17.77
CA ASN A 65 5.52 0.00 -19.03
C ASN A 65 4.85 0.62 -20.27
N GLN A 66 3.75 1.37 -20.07
CA GLN A 66 3.12 2.19 -21.11
C GLN A 66 3.60 3.66 -21.09
N SER A 67 4.69 3.95 -20.37
CA SER A 67 5.20 5.30 -20.14
C SER A 67 4.20 6.24 -19.45
N LEU A 68 3.23 5.68 -18.71
CA LEU A 68 2.27 6.46 -17.94
C LEU A 68 2.71 6.55 -16.47
N PRO A 69 2.49 7.69 -15.80
CA PRO A 69 2.75 7.80 -14.38
C PRO A 69 1.93 6.79 -13.57
N ALA A 70 2.61 6.08 -12.66
CA ALA A 70 2.00 5.27 -11.61
C ALA A 70 2.96 5.00 -10.43
N MET A 71 2.42 4.99 -9.21
CA MET A 71 3.10 4.50 -8.01
C MET A 71 2.10 3.76 -7.09
N ALA A 72 2.50 2.59 -6.60
CA ALA A 72 1.81 1.91 -5.51
C ALA A 72 2.52 2.17 -4.17
N VAL A 73 1.79 2.70 -3.20
CA VAL A 73 2.27 2.95 -1.84
C VAL A 73 1.69 1.88 -0.94
N GLY A 74 2.52 0.91 -0.55
CA GLY A 74 2.11 -0.16 0.33
C GLY A 74 2.24 0.24 1.79
N ILE A 75 1.07 0.55 2.37
CA ILE A 75 0.95 1.05 3.74
C ILE A 75 1.08 -0.12 4.72
N GLY A 76 1.96 0.06 5.71
CA GLY A 76 2.11 -0.82 6.87
C GLY A 76 1.02 -0.57 7.92
N TYR A 77 1.34 -0.80 9.19
CA TYR A 77 0.41 -0.56 10.29
C TYR A 77 0.50 0.90 10.73
N LEU A 78 -0.60 1.66 10.74
CA LEU A 78 -0.60 3.11 11.03
C LEU A 78 -1.17 3.39 12.44
N LEU A 79 -0.41 4.07 13.30
CA LEU A 79 -0.75 4.30 14.72
C LEU A 79 -1.86 5.34 14.95
N SER A 80 -2.00 6.30 14.04
CA SER A 80 -2.69 7.56 14.30
C SER A 80 -4.13 7.61 13.81
N VAL A 81 -4.47 6.85 12.76
CA VAL A 81 -5.79 6.78 12.14
C VAL A 81 -6.06 5.38 11.59
N GLY A 82 -7.31 4.93 11.60
CA GLY A 82 -7.72 3.62 11.08
C GLY A 82 -7.94 2.53 12.15
N PHE A 83 -7.90 1.27 11.73
CA PHE A 83 -8.24 0.10 12.57
C PHE A 83 -7.27 -0.11 13.75
N VAL A 84 -5.99 0.21 13.52
CA VAL A 84 -4.86 0.01 14.45
C VAL A 84 -4.87 1.04 15.59
N ALA A 85 -5.20 2.30 15.31
CA ALA A 85 -5.29 3.38 16.30
C ALA A 85 -6.36 3.17 17.39
N LYS A 86 -7.30 2.23 17.18
CA LYS A 86 -8.41 1.94 18.11
C LYS A 86 -8.08 0.83 19.13
N HIS A 87 -6.90 0.21 19.06
CA HIS A 87 -6.56 -0.96 19.86
C HIS A 87 -5.09 -0.95 20.31
N ASP A 88 -4.79 -0.51 21.54
CA ASP A 88 -3.41 -0.43 22.06
C ASP A 88 -2.61 -1.75 21.95
N LYS A 89 -3.30 -2.90 22.04
CA LYS A 89 -2.71 -4.24 21.87
C LYS A 89 -2.16 -4.52 20.46
N TYR A 90 -2.50 -3.70 19.46
CA TYR A 90 -2.03 -3.90 18.09
C TYR A 90 -0.55 -3.56 17.93
N VAL A 91 -0.01 -2.63 18.72
CA VAL A 91 1.41 -2.25 18.63
C VAL A 91 2.30 -3.43 18.99
N ASP A 92 2.01 -4.13 20.08
CA ASP A 92 2.76 -5.31 20.51
C ASP A 92 2.65 -6.45 19.50
N HIS A 93 1.50 -6.61 18.86
CA HIS A 93 1.31 -7.61 17.81
C HIS A 93 2.14 -7.28 16.56
N VAL A 94 2.17 -6.01 16.14
CA VAL A 94 2.97 -5.55 14.99
C VAL A 94 4.46 -5.70 15.27
N LYS A 95 4.91 -5.37 16.48
CA LYS A 95 6.27 -5.63 16.96
C LYS A 95 6.61 -7.12 16.96
N ALA A 96 5.69 -7.98 17.42
CA ALA A 96 5.90 -9.43 17.41
C ALA A 96 5.99 -10.03 16.00
N MET A 97 5.45 -9.35 14.98
CA MET A 97 5.65 -9.69 13.56
C MET A 97 6.98 -9.17 12.99
N GLY A 98 7.79 -8.46 13.79
CA GLY A 98 9.02 -7.83 13.35
C GLY A 98 8.79 -6.61 12.46
N LEU A 99 7.62 -5.98 12.54
CA LEU A 99 7.23 -4.85 11.69
C LEU A 99 7.21 -3.55 12.49
N LYS A 100 7.51 -2.43 11.82
CA LYS A 100 7.46 -1.09 12.40
C LYS A 100 6.09 -0.47 12.20
N VAL A 101 5.58 0.15 13.25
CA VAL A 101 4.36 0.94 13.15
C VAL A 101 4.69 2.31 12.56
N MET A 102 3.88 2.74 11.62
CA MET A 102 3.99 4.01 10.93
C MET A 102 3.24 5.11 11.69
N HIS A 103 3.75 6.33 11.59
CA HIS A 103 3.09 7.55 12.00
C HIS A 103 2.41 8.23 10.79
N THR A 104 1.47 9.15 11.04
CA THR A 104 0.86 9.94 9.95
C THR A 104 1.89 10.70 9.14
N SER A 105 2.95 11.20 9.79
CA SER A 105 4.05 11.90 9.13
C SER A 105 4.69 11.06 8.04
N ASP A 106 4.85 9.76 8.28
CA ASP A 106 5.44 8.84 7.30
C ASP A 106 4.56 8.75 6.06
N LEU A 107 3.24 8.60 6.26
CA LEU A 107 2.28 8.57 5.15
C LEU A 107 2.28 9.89 4.37
N HIS A 108 2.34 11.04 5.05
CA HIS A 108 2.39 12.34 4.39
C HIS A 108 3.65 12.51 3.54
N VAL A 109 4.82 12.11 4.05
CA VAL A 109 6.07 12.14 3.29
C VAL A 109 5.99 11.23 2.07
N LEU A 110 5.45 10.02 2.22
CA LEU A 110 5.30 9.08 1.11
C LEU A 110 4.36 9.61 0.02
N LEU A 111 3.25 10.23 0.42
CA LEU A 111 2.34 10.86 -0.53
C LEU A 111 3.00 12.04 -1.24
N ALA A 112 3.76 12.87 -0.52
CA ALA A 112 4.53 13.97 -1.11
C ALA A 112 5.54 13.44 -2.15
N THR A 113 6.28 12.38 -1.82
CA THR A 113 7.18 11.71 -2.75
C THR A 113 6.45 11.10 -3.95
N ALA A 114 5.28 10.50 -3.73
CA ALA A 114 4.50 9.87 -4.80
C ALA A 114 3.97 10.88 -5.83
N ILE A 115 3.61 12.10 -5.40
CA ILE A 115 3.10 13.14 -6.30
C ILE A 115 4.21 13.93 -7.02
N GLU A 116 5.47 13.86 -6.57
CA GLU A 116 6.61 14.48 -7.28
C GLU A 116 6.92 13.83 -8.63
N GLY A 117 6.30 12.68 -8.91
CA GLY A 117 6.30 12.02 -10.21
C GLY A 117 7.09 10.70 -10.20
N PRO A 118 6.56 9.64 -10.83
CA PRO A 118 7.15 8.29 -10.78
C PRO A 118 8.41 8.14 -11.64
N SER A 119 8.79 9.14 -12.45
CA SER A 119 10.07 9.14 -13.17
C SER A 119 11.26 9.31 -12.21
N LYS A 120 11.04 9.89 -11.03
CA LYS A 120 12.08 10.11 -10.02
C LYS A 120 12.23 8.95 -9.03
N HIS A 121 11.26 8.03 -8.99
CA HIS A 121 11.15 7.02 -7.94
C HIS A 121 10.74 5.64 -8.47
N GLN A 122 10.86 4.62 -7.63
CA GLN A 122 10.39 3.26 -7.91
C GLN A 122 8.87 3.21 -8.14
N GLY A 123 8.39 2.21 -8.87
CA GLY A 123 6.94 2.04 -9.14
C GLY A 123 6.17 1.57 -7.92
N GLN A 124 6.88 1.07 -6.92
CA GLN A 124 6.35 0.57 -5.67
C GLN A 124 7.23 1.06 -4.53
N VAL A 125 6.60 1.51 -3.44
CA VAL A 125 7.28 1.82 -2.18
C VAL A 125 6.52 1.12 -1.05
N MET A 126 7.28 0.52 -0.13
CA MET A 126 6.74 -0.32 0.93
C MET A 126 7.21 0.20 2.29
N CYS A 127 6.31 0.29 3.26
CA CYS A 127 6.60 0.94 4.53
C CYS A 127 6.18 0.10 5.74
N GLY A 128 6.85 0.33 6.87
CA GLY A 128 6.68 -0.50 8.08
C GLY A 128 7.56 -1.76 8.10
N LEU A 129 8.54 -1.88 7.21
CA LEU A 129 9.59 -2.91 7.27
C LEU A 129 10.75 -2.45 8.19
N PRO A 130 11.37 -3.36 8.95
CA PRO A 130 12.57 -3.05 9.72
C PRO A 130 13.76 -2.85 8.75
N PHE A 131 14.60 -1.84 9.00
CA PHE A 131 15.70 -1.48 8.08
C PHE A 131 17.09 -1.98 8.52
N ASN A 132 17.29 -2.43 9.76
CA ASN A 132 18.44 -3.25 10.17
C ASN A 132 18.18 -3.97 11.53
N GLU A 133 19.13 -4.82 11.94
CA GLU A 133 19.19 -5.51 13.25
C GLU A 133 19.87 -4.69 14.37
N HIS A 134 20.22 -3.43 14.08
CA HIS A 134 21.02 -2.52 14.91
C HIS A 134 20.37 -1.14 15.12
N ASP A 135 19.08 -0.99 14.82
CA ASP A 135 18.36 0.27 14.94
C ASP A 135 17.95 0.36 16.40
N ASP A 136 18.55 1.30 17.11
CA ASP A 136 18.37 1.45 18.54
C ASP A 136 16.89 1.75 18.83
N ALA A 137 16.25 0.73 19.42
CA ALA A 137 14.95 0.70 20.04
C ALA A 137 13.80 1.36 19.24
N TRP A 138 13.02 0.49 18.60
CA TRP A 138 11.57 0.54 18.45
C TRP A 138 10.80 1.62 19.27
N TYR A 139 10.79 2.85 18.78
CA TYR A 139 9.80 3.89 19.06
C TYR A 139 9.65 4.83 17.86
#